data_AF-A0A9N9K9Y2-F1
#
_entry.id   AF-A0A9N9K9Y2-F1
#
_cell.length_a   1.000
_cell.length_b   1.000
_cell.length_c   1.000
_cell.angle_alpha   90.00
_cell.angle_beta   90.00
_cell.angle_gamma   90.00
#
_symmetry.space_group_name_H-M   'P 1'
#
loop_
_entity.id
_entity.type
_entity.pdbx_description
1 polymer ?
#
loop_
_entity_poly.entity_id
_entity_poly.type
_entity_poly.pdbx_seq_one_letter_code
_entity_poly.pdbx_strand_id
1 'polypeptide(L)' 'GVVQTADIPFMPLLEEGREQHIFMESKYELHEKYGITKEIGQQAFVLVRPDLYIASAVFEENVKELKDFLEEYLVKVDGL' A
#
# COMPACT_ATOMS: atom_id res chain seq x y z
N GLY A 1 -24.82 7.73 -10.77
CA GLY A 1 -23.66 8.31 -10.06
C GLY A 1 -22.47 8.19 -10.98
N VAL A 2 -21.73 9.27 -11.19
CA VAL A 2 -20.57 9.27 -12.09
C VAL A 2 -19.41 8.62 -11.35
N VAL A 3 -18.96 7.46 -11.82
CA VAL A 3 -17.73 6.83 -11.38
C VAL A 3 -16.60 7.67 -11.97
N GLN A 4 -15.93 8.47 -11.14
CA GLN A 4 -14.67 9.11 -11.54
C GLN A 4 -13.60 8.02 -11.58
N THR A 5 -13.35 7.49 -12.77
CA THR A 5 -12.14 6.75 -13.06
C THR A 5 -11.01 7.77 -13.09
N ALA A 6 -10.20 7.83 -12.03
CA ALA A 6 -8.94 8.54 -12.11
C ALA A 6 -8.12 7.85 -13.22
N ASP A 7 -7.80 8.59 -14.28
CA ASP A 7 -6.97 8.15 -15.41
C ASP A 7 -5.51 7.98 -14.93
N ILE A 8 -5.27 6.92 -14.14
CA ILE A 8 -3.95 6.60 -13.62
C ILE A 8 -3.29 5.63 -14.60
N PRO A 9 -2.17 6.00 -15.25
CA PRO A 9 -1.48 5.12 -16.18
C PRO A 9 -0.97 3.87 -15.45
N PHE A 10 -1.38 2.71 -15.95
CA PHE A 10 -1.00 1.40 -15.43
C PHE A 10 0.28 0.91 -16.12
N MET A 11 1.30 0.51 -15.35
CA MET A 11 2.45 -0.24 -15.86
C MET A 11 2.60 -1.54 -15.07
N PRO A 12 2.39 -2.72 -15.69
CA PRO A 12 2.66 -3.99 -15.04
C PRO A 12 4.19 -4.23 -15.01
N LEU A 13 4.79 -4.24 -13.82
CA LEU A 13 6.15 -4.75 -13.62
C LEU A 13 6.04 -6.18 -13.08
N LEU A 14 6.55 -7.14 -13.84
CA LEU A 14 6.70 -8.53 -13.42
C LEU A 14 8.13 -8.73 -12.91
N GLU A 15 8.34 -8.47 -11.62
CA GLU A 15 9.52 -9.01 -10.91
C GLU A 15 9.07 -10.19 -10.03
N GLU A 16 9.73 -11.34 -10.22
CA GLU A 16 9.65 -12.54 -9.37
C GLU A 16 8.25 -13.19 -9.20
N GLY A 17 7.41 -13.16 -10.24
CA GLY A 17 6.12 -13.88 -10.23
C GLY A 17 5.06 -13.29 -9.29
N ARG A 18 5.29 -12.07 -8.77
CA ARG A 18 4.29 -11.30 -8.03
C ARG A 18 3.71 -10.23 -8.95
N GLU A 19 2.40 -10.22 -9.10
CA GLU A 19 1.69 -9.17 -9.83
C GLU A 19 1.76 -7.87 -9.02
N GLN A 20 2.45 -6.87 -9.56
CA GLN A 20 2.52 -5.53 -8.96
C GLN A 20 1.70 -4.57 -9.83
N HIS A 21 0.75 -3.88 -9.21
CA HIS A 21 0.01 -2.80 -9.86
C HIS A 21 0.60 -1.46 -9.44
N ILE A 22 1.39 -0.85 -10.34
CA ILE A 22 1.98 0.46 -10.10
C ILE A 22 1.00 1.53 -10.58
N PHE A 23 0.66 2.43 -9.66
CA PHE A 23 -0.21 3.59 -9.90
C PHE A 23 0.62 4.86 -9.70
N MET A 24 0.71 5.68 -10.75
CA MET A 24 1.41 6.96 -10.69
C MET A 24 0.44 8.13 -10.67
N GLU A 25 0.48 8.88 -9.59
CA GLU A 25 -0.31 10.09 -9.48
C GLU A 25 0.38 11.29 -10.15
N SER A 26 -0.37 12.09 -10.92
CA SER A 26 0.17 13.25 -11.61
C SER A 26 0.27 14.51 -10.75
N LYS A 27 -0.47 14.59 -9.63
CA LYS A 27 -0.63 15.81 -8.82
C LYS A 27 -0.61 15.62 -7.29
N TYR A 28 -0.18 14.47 -6.78
CA TYR A 28 -0.14 14.13 -5.35
C TYR A 28 -1.47 14.28 -4.56
N GLU A 29 -2.62 14.37 -5.23
CA GLU A 29 -3.96 14.58 -4.62
C GLU A 29 -4.37 13.44 -3.65
N LEU A 30 -4.07 12.17 -3.97
CA LEU A 30 -4.31 11.00 -3.15
C LEU A 30 -3.36 10.98 -1.95
N HIS A 31 -2.09 11.30 -2.16
CA HIS A 31 -1.11 11.38 -1.09
C HIS A 31 -1.51 12.44 -0.05
N GLU A 32 -1.91 13.63 -0.51
CA GLU A 32 -2.43 14.70 0.35
C GLU A 32 -3.72 14.29 1.07
N LYS A 33 -4.69 13.74 0.33
CA LYS A 33 -5.97 13.29 0.88
C LYS A 33 -5.81 12.27 2.00
N TYR A 34 -4.82 11.39 1.90
CA TYR A 34 -4.56 10.34 2.88
C TYR A 34 -3.41 10.66 3.85
N GLY A 35 -2.93 11.91 3.88
CA GLY A 35 -1.93 12.36 4.86
C GLY A 35 -0.51 11.82 4.64
N ILE A 36 -0.22 11.32 3.44
CA ILE A 36 1.14 10.98 3.00
C ILE A 36 1.81 12.26 2.51
N THR A 37 2.00 13.21 3.44
CA THR A 37 2.37 14.61 3.12
C THR A 37 3.75 15.00 3.63
N LYS A 38 4.42 14.14 4.38
CA LYS A 38 5.76 14.46 4.86
C LYS A 38 6.75 14.23 3.72
N GLU A 39 7.26 15.32 3.17
CA GLU A 39 8.53 15.38 2.43
C GLU A 39 8.66 14.53 1.13
N ILE A 40 9.33 15.13 0.13
CA ILE A 40 9.63 14.42 -1.11
C ILE A 40 10.50 13.20 -0.79
N GLY A 41 10.01 12.02 -1.17
CA GLY A 41 10.73 10.75 -1.00
C GLY A 41 10.30 9.92 0.21
N GLN A 42 9.36 10.39 1.05
CA GLN A 42 8.81 9.55 2.11
C GLN A 42 7.82 8.54 1.55
N GLN A 43 7.98 7.28 1.96
CA GLN A 43 7.11 6.18 1.57
C GLN A 43 6.25 5.76 2.75
N ALA A 44 5.02 5.35 2.46
CA ALA A 44 4.09 4.80 3.44
C ALA A 44 3.56 3.46 2.96
N PHE A 45 3.40 2.54 3.90
CA PHE A 45 2.84 1.21 3.70
C PHE A 45 1.47 1.14 4.36
N VAL A 46 0.46 0.71 3.61
CA VAL A 46 -0.91 0.52 4.11
C VAL A 46 -1.30 -0.94 3.95
N LEU A 47 -1.71 -1.57 5.05
CA LEU A 47 -2.25 -2.92 5.05
C LEU A 47 -3.76 -2.86 4.99
N VAL A 48 -4.31 -3.38 3.89
CA VAL A 48 -5.76 -3.46 3.66
C VAL A 48 -6.18 -4.92 3.72
N ARG A 49 -7.24 -5.18 4.49
CA ARG A 49 -7.82 -6.52 4.63
C ARG A 49 -8.68 -6.88 3.41
N PRO A 50 -9.01 -8.17 3.20
CA PRO A 50 -9.91 -8.59 2.13
C PRO A 50 -11.32 -7.96 2.19
N ASP A 51 -11.76 -7.52 3.38
CA ASP A 51 -13.04 -6.81 3.58
C ASP A 51 -12.94 -5.29 3.32
N LEU A 52 -11.83 -4.84 2.72
CA LEU A 52 -11.54 -3.46 2.32
C LEU A 52 -11.36 -2.48 3.50
N TYR A 53 -11.20 -2.98 4.73
CA TYR A 53 -10.84 -2.15 5.87
C TYR A 53 -9.32 -2.04 6.02
N ILE A 54 -8.85 -0.85 6.43
CA ILE A 54 -7.45 -0.60 6.78
C ILE A 54 -7.15 -1.27 8.13
N ALA A 55 -6.19 -2.19 8.15
CA ALA A 55 -5.71 -2.83 9.37
C ALA A 55 -4.55 -2.08 10.01
N SER A 56 -3.64 -1.52 9.20
CA SER A 56 -2.47 -0.77 9.67
C SER A 56 -1.96 0.17 8.58
N ALA A 57 -1.32 1.27 8.98
CA ALA A 57 -0.63 2.17 8.09
C ALA A 57 0.61 2.72 8.79
N VAL A 58 1.79 2.58 8.18
CA VAL A 58 3.07 3.00 8.75
C VAL A 58 3.92 3.70 7.70
N PHE A 59 4.80 4.59 8.12
CA PHE A 59 5.87 5.08 7.24
C PHE A 59 6.99 4.06 7.13
N GLU A 60 7.82 4.19 6.10
CA GLU A 60 8.95 3.30 5.82
C GLU A 60 9.89 3.13 7.03
N GLU A 61 10.16 4.21 7.76
CA GLU A 61 11.00 4.16 8.97
C GLU A 61 10.44 3.23 10.07
N ASN A 62 9.14 2.95 10.05
CA ASN A 62 8.41 2.17 11.04
C ASN A 62 7.94 0.81 10.50
N VAL A 63 8.51 0.32 9.39
CA VAL A 63 8.11 -0.95 8.75
C VAL A 63 8.19 -2.15 9.71
N LYS A 64 9.04 -2.08 10.75
CA LYS A 64 9.11 -3.10 11.80
C LYS A 64 7.77 -3.27 12.52
N GLU A 65 7.05 -2.19 12.79
CA GLU A 65 5.75 -2.24 13.48
C GLU A 65 4.71 -2.99 12.64
N LEU A 66 4.76 -2.83 11.31
CA LEU A 66 3.91 -3.58 10.40
C LEU A 66 4.28 -5.07 10.40
N LYS A 67 5.57 -5.41 10.45
CA LYS A 67 6.02 -6.80 10.57
C LYS A 67 5.53 -7.44 11.86
N ASP A 68 5.71 -6.77 13.00
CA ASP A 68 5.30 -7.27 14.30
C ASP A 68 3.77 -7.51 14.33
N PHE A 69 2.99 -6.56 13.78
CA PHE A 69 1.54 -6.73 13.60
C PHE A 69 1.18 -7.96 12.77
N LEU A 70 1.87 -8.21 11.66
CA LEU A 70 1.61 -9.37 10.81
C LEU A 70 1.99 -10.68 11.51
N GLU A 71 3.04 -10.71 12.33
CA GLU A 71 3.43 -11.89 13.10
C GLU A 71 2.40 -12.25 14.19
N GLU A 72 1.73 -11.26 14.77
CA GLU A 72 0.61 -11.49 15.71
C GLU A 72 -0.66 -11.93 14.99
N TYR A 73 -0.94 -11.36 13.82
CA TYR A 73 -2.20 -11.56 13.11
C TYR A 73 -2.21 -12.82 12.23
N LEU A 74 -1.07 -13.20 11.65
CA LEU A 74 -0.97 -14.32 10.73
C LEU A 74 -0.36 -15.53 11.43
N VAL A 75 -1.06 -16.66 11.34
CA VAL A 75 -0.46 -17.95 11.70
C VAL A 75 0.54 -18.31 10.61
N LYS A 76 1.82 -18.45 10.98
CA LYS A 76 2.82 -19.04 10.09
C LYS A 76 2.36 -20.46 9.77
N VAL A 77 2.06 -20.71 8.50
CA VAL A 77 1.82 -22.07 8.03
C VAL A 77 3.20 -22.69 7.87
N ASP A 78 3.66 -23.38 8.91
CA ASP A 78 4.88 -24.19 8.82
C ASP A 78 4.60 -25.37 7.88
N GLY A 79 5.09 -25.29 6.65
CA GLY A 79 5.08 -26.39 5.68
C GLY A 79 4.35 -26.09 4.38
N LEU A 80 5.11 -25.65 3.38
CA LEU A 80 4.95 -25.97 1.96
C LEU A 80 6.34 -26.23 1.37
#